data_AF-A0A7X6YL22-F1
#
_entry.id   AF-A0A7X6YL22-F1
#
_cell.length_a   1.000
_cell.length_b   1.000
_cell.length_c   1.000
_cell.angle_alpha   90.00
_cell.angle_beta   90.00
_cell.angle_gamma   90.00
#
_symmetry.space_group_name_H-M   'P 1'
#
loop_
_entity.id
_entity.type
_entity.pdbx_description
1 polymer ?
#
loop_
_entity_poly.entity_id
_entity_poly.type
_entity_poly.pdbx_seq_one_letter_code
_entity_poly.pdbx_strand_id
1 'polypeptide(L)'
;MRTIVKLFSNTNGEIYKFLKNFYNNLPDNKLNDYSTSLLEWKNLYENPIEMADIIGVFIDNKEKYDINMWISLDKDILINITDNNADEIVRYLYERFPY
;
A
#
# COMPACT_ATOMS: atom_id res chain seq x y z
N MET A 1 16.03 -2.01 8.21
CA MET A 1 14.64 -1.70 8.60
C MET A 1 13.74 -2.40 7.61
N ARG A 2 12.66 -3.08 8.03
CA ARG A 2 11.75 -3.74 7.09
C ARG A 2 10.49 -2.92 7.04
N THR A 3 10.35 -2.13 5.97
CA THR A 3 9.16 -1.32 5.82
C THR A 3 8.06 -2.16 5.19
N ILE A 4 6.84 -2.01 5.70
CA ILE A 4 5.71 -2.86 5.34
C ILE A 4 4.55 -1.97 4.96
N VAL A 5 3.93 -2.28 3.83
CA VAL A 5 2.59 -1.78 3.49
C VAL A 5 1.61 -2.91 3.70
N LYS A 6 0.49 -2.61 4.35
CA LYS A 6 -0.65 -3.49 4.49
C LYS A 6 -1.89 -2.82 3.93
N LEU A 7 -2.65 -3.56 3.15
CA LEU A 7 -3.96 -3.16 2.65
C LEU A 7 -5.01 -4.07 3.26
N PHE A 8 -6.14 -3.48 3.66
CA PHE A 8 -7.28 -4.20 4.19
C PHE A 8 -8.55 -3.78 3.47
N SER A 9 -9.48 -4.71 3.26
CA SER A 9 -10.81 -4.42 2.72
C SER A 9 -11.85 -5.30 3.38
N ASN A 10 -13.05 -4.77 3.53
CA ASN A 10 -14.23 -5.56 3.91
C ASN A 10 -14.89 -6.19 2.69
N THR A 11 -14.62 -5.65 1.50
CA THR A 11 -15.24 -6.08 0.25
C THR A 11 -14.28 -6.98 -0.50
N ASN A 12 -14.78 -8.16 -0.85
CA ASN A 12 -13.93 -9.14 -1.49
C ASN A 12 -13.50 -8.69 -2.90
N GLY A 13 -12.20 -8.77 -3.19
CA GLY A 13 -11.62 -8.47 -4.50
C GLY A 13 -11.29 -7.00 -4.74
N GLU A 14 -11.60 -6.09 -3.82
CA GLU A 14 -11.26 -4.66 -3.96
C GLU A 14 -9.75 -4.43 -3.97
N ILE A 15 -9.03 -5.08 -3.05
CA ILE A 15 -7.56 -5.04 -3.02
C ILE A 15 -6.98 -5.56 -4.35
N TYR A 16 -7.53 -6.65 -4.89
CA TYR A 16 -7.09 -7.19 -6.17
C TYR A 16 -7.30 -6.20 -7.32
N LYS A 17 -8.46 -5.54 -7.38
CA LYS A 17 -8.74 -4.51 -8.41
C LYS A 17 -7.76 -3.34 -8.30
N PHE A 18 -7.50 -2.86 -7.08
CA PHE A 18 -6.54 -1.78 -6.83
C PHE A 18 -5.13 -2.18 -7.29
N LEU A 19 -4.63 -3.34 -6.83
CA LEU A 19 -3.27 -3.80 -7.16
C LEU A 19 -3.11 -4.09 -8.66
N LYS A 20 -4.12 -4.67 -9.31
CA LYS A 20 -4.11 -4.92 -10.76
C LYS A 20 -3.97 -3.62 -11.55
N ASN A 21 -4.64 -2.56 -11.10
CA ASN A 21 -4.55 -1.23 -11.69
C ASN A 21 -3.19 -0.59 -11.40
N PHE A 22 -2.72 -0.63 -10.14
CA PHE A 22 -1.43 -0.04 -9.73
C PHE A 22 -0.24 -0.60 -10.52
N TYR A 23 -0.18 -1.92 -10.69
CA TYR A 23 0.93 -2.58 -11.38
C TYR A 23 0.73 -2.72 -12.90
N ASN A 24 -0.23 -2.01 -13.50
CA ASN A 24 -0.49 -2.00 -14.95
C ASN A 24 -0.56 -3.41 -15.58
N ASN A 25 -1.49 -4.24 -15.10
CA ASN A 25 -1.67 -5.64 -15.51
C ASN A 25 -0.56 -6.57 -14.98
N LEU A 26 -0.50 -6.73 -13.65
CA LEU A 26 0.16 -7.87 -13.02
C LEU A 26 -0.21 -9.17 -13.77
N PRO A 27 0.77 -10.00 -14.16
CA PRO A 27 0.49 -11.33 -14.69
C PRO A 27 -0.34 -12.10 -13.66
N ASP A 28 -1.48 -12.69 -14.06
CA ASP A 28 -2.40 -13.40 -13.16
C ASP A 28 -1.67 -14.49 -12.32
N ASN A 29 -0.57 -15.01 -12.85
CA ASN A 29 0.36 -15.96 -12.25
C ASN A 29 1.23 -15.42 -11.09
N LYS A 30 1.45 -14.10 -10.96
CA LYS A 30 2.03 -13.50 -9.73
C LYS A 30 0.96 -13.29 -8.64
N LEU A 31 -0.31 -13.40 -9.00
CA LEU A 31 -1.47 -13.28 -8.12
C LEU A 31 -2.10 -14.64 -7.79
N ASN A 32 -1.58 -15.77 -8.28
CA ASN A 32 -2.19 -17.10 -8.07
C ASN A 32 -2.06 -17.66 -6.64
N ASP A 33 -1.15 -17.15 -5.81
CA ASP A 33 -1.17 -17.39 -4.34
C ASP A 33 -2.16 -16.45 -3.62
N TYR A 34 -2.69 -15.46 -4.33
CA TYR A 34 -3.55 -14.38 -3.86
C TYR A 34 -4.97 -14.66 -4.35
N SER A 35 -5.57 -15.73 -3.81
CA SER A 35 -6.98 -16.10 -4.04
C SER A 35 -7.90 -14.89 -4.02
N THR A 36 -8.93 -14.90 -4.86
CA THR A 36 -10.00 -13.91 -5.11
C THR A 36 -10.81 -13.48 -3.85
N SER A 37 -10.27 -13.76 -2.67
CA SER A 37 -10.67 -13.59 -1.26
C SER A 37 -9.69 -12.72 -0.45
N LEU A 38 -8.91 -11.81 -1.06
CA LEU A 38 -8.02 -10.91 -0.29
C LEU A 38 -8.80 -9.84 0.46
N LEU A 39 -9.03 -10.11 1.74
CA LEU A 39 -9.37 -9.09 2.74
C LEU A 39 -8.12 -8.39 3.28
N GLU A 40 -6.93 -9.01 3.14
CA GLU A 40 -5.64 -8.45 3.56
C GLU A 40 -4.56 -8.72 2.51
N TRP A 41 -3.79 -7.70 2.16
CA TRP A 41 -2.54 -7.81 1.41
C TRP A 41 -1.39 -7.17 2.17
N LYS A 42 -0.20 -7.72 2.03
CA LYS A 42 1.00 -7.23 2.68
C LYS A 42 2.18 -7.29 1.72
N ASN A 43 2.95 -6.21 1.65
CA ASN A 43 4.21 -6.18 0.93
C ASN A 43 5.35 -5.60 1.78
N LEU A 44 6.53 -6.15 1.58
CA LEU A 44 7.77 -5.72 2.22
C LEU A 44 8.56 -4.88 1.22
N TYR A 45 8.88 -3.66 1.61
CA TYR A 45 9.72 -2.76 0.83
C TYR A 45 11.11 -2.71 1.47
N GLU A 46 12.14 -3.02 0.66
CA GLU A 46 13.53 -2.87 1.07
C GLU A 46 13.90 -1.40 1.20
N ASN A 47 13.45 -0.59 0.25
CA ASN A 47 13.59 0.86 0.27
C ASN A 47 12.29 1.53 0.72
N PRO A 48 12.28 2.26 1.86
CA PRO A 48 11.12 3.02 2.33
C PRO A 48 10.63 4.09 1.35
N ILE A 49 11.47 4.56 0.43
CA ILE A 49 11.06 5.58 -0.55
C ILE A 49 10.08 4.97 -1.57
N GLU A 50 10.24 3.68 -1.92
CA GLU A 50 9.38 3.02 -2.90
C GLU A 50 7.91 2.89 -2.45
N MET A 51 7.63 2.94 -1.14
CA MET A 51 6.24 2.98 -0.69
C MET A 51 5.55 4.33 -0.92
N ALA A 52 6.30 5.42 -1.15
CA ALA A 52 5.70 6.71 -1.46
C ALA A 52 4.79 6.63 -2.70
N ASP A 53 5.21 5.85 -3.72
CA ASP A 53 4.44 5.66 -4.95
C ASP A 53 3.07 5.01 -4.68
N ILE A 54 3.03 3.92 -3.91
CA ILE A 54 1.77 3.24 -3.61
C ILE A 54 0.89 4.06 -2.67
N ILE A 55 1.48 4.83 -1.74
CA ILE A 55 0.75 5.75 -0.85
C ILE A 55 0.07 6.85 -1.68
N GLY A 56 0.79 7.46 -2.63
CA GLY A 56 0.23 8.50 -3.51
C GLY A 56 -0.92 7.97 -4.36
N VAL A 57 -0.72 6.84 -5.05
CA VAL A 57 -1.78 6.24 -5.88
C VAL A 57 -2.99 5.79 -5.05
N PHE A 58 -2.77 5.33 -3.81
CA PHE A 58 -3.84 4.99 -2.87
C PHE A 58 -4.71 6.20 -2.53
N ILE A 59 -4.11 7.33 -2.15
CA ILE A 59 -4.87 8.55 -1.83
C ILE A 59 -5.64 9.06 -3.04
N ASP A 60 -5.00 9.13 -4.20
CA ASP A 60 -5.64 9.59 -5.45
C ASP A 60 -6.85 8.76 -5.87
N ASN A 61 -6.93 7.50 -5.41
CA ASN A 61 -7.99 6.56 -5.79
C ASN A 61 -8.78 6.02 -4.59
N LYS A 62 -8.65 6.62 -3.42
CA LYS A 62 -9.31 6.16 -2.19
C LYS A 62 -10.83 6.14 -2.32
N GLU A 63 -11.42 7.07 -3.05
CA GLU A 63 -12.88 7.08 -3.29
C GLU A 63 -13.35 5.99 -4.26
N LYS A 64 -12.45 5.43 -5.07
CA LYS A 64 -12.77 4.41 -6.09
C LYS A 64 -12.71 2.99 -5.57
N TYR A 65 -11.99 2.76 -4.48
CA TYR A 65 -11.75 1.43 -3.92
C TYR A 65 -12.03 1.43 -2.41
N ASP A 66 -12.83 0.49 -1.92
CA ASP A 66 -13.12 0.33 -0.50
C ASP A 66 -11.97 -0.39 0.22
N ILE A 67 -10.85 0.32 0.39
CA ILE A 67 -9.61 -0.21 0.97
C ILE A 67 -9.03 0.74 2.02
N ASN A 68 -8.43 0.17 3.07
CA ASN A 68 -7.66 0.88 4.10
C ASN A 68 -6.18 0.52 3.98
N MET A 69 -5.30 1.50 4.11
CA MET A 69 -3.86 1.31 4.04
C MET A 69 -3.20 1.59 5.39
N TRP A 70 -2.34 0.66 5.82
CA TRP A 70 -1.49 0.83 6.98
C TRP A 70 -0.04 0.64 6.59
N ILE A 71 0.85 1.48 7.08
CA ILE A 71 2.29 1.35 6.86
C ILE A 71 3.03 1.10 8.17
N SER A 72 4.17 0.45 8.09
CA SER A 72 5.09 0.24 9.19
C SER A 72 6.49 0.61 8.73
N LEU A 73 7.07 1.64 9.34
CA LEU A 73 8.46 2.07 9.06
C LEU A 73 9.45 1.42 10.04
N ASP A 74 8.98 1.17 11.25
CA ASP A 74 9.73 0.57 12.35
C ASP A 74 8.93 -0.58 12.96
N LYS A 75 9.65 -1.50 13.60
CA LYS A 75 9.05 -2.67 14.24
C LYS A 75 7.99 -2.22 15.26
N ASP A 76 6.82 -2.85 15.21
CA ASP A 76 5.71 -2.65 16.13
C ASP A 76 4.99 -1.28 16.01
N ILE A 77 5.34 -0.46 15.01
CA ILE A 77 4.62 0.78 14.69
C ILE A 77 3.80 0.57 13.41
N LEU A 78 2.50 0.81 13.51
CA LEU A 78 1.56 0.80 12.38
C LEU A 78 0.86 2.15 12.31
N ILE A 79 0.94 2.80 11.15
CA ILE A 79 0.35 4.11 10.88
C ILE A 79 -0.74 3.92 9.83
N ASN A 80 -1.96 4.34 10.14
CA ASN A 80 -3.06 4.35 9.18
C ASN A 80 -2.91 5.56 8.24
N ILE A 81 -2.98 5.31 6.94
CA ILE A 81 -2.89 6.35 5.92
C ILE A 81 -4.27 6.97 5.68
N THR A 82 -4.32 8.30 5.72
CA THR A 82 -5.52 9.11 5.51
C THR A 82 -5.15 10.34 4.69
N ASP A 83 -6.16 11.02 4.14
CA ASP A 83 -5.94 12.19 3.27
C ASP A 83 -5.26 13.35 4.04
N ASN A 84 -5.40 13.36 5.37
CA ASN A 84 -4.81 14.37 6.24
C ASN A 84 -3.32 14.16 6.53
N ASN A 85 -2.82 12.91 6.44
CA ASN A 85 -1.45 12.58 6.86
C ASN A 85 -0.57 12.02 5.74
N ALA A 86 -1.14 11.66 4.59
CA ALA A 86 -0.39 11.06 3.50
C ALA A 86 0.73 11.97 2.97
N ASP A 87 0.44 13.26 2.76
CA ASP A 87 1.43 14.24 2.29
C ASP A 87 2.59 14.39 3.28
N GLU A 88 2.29 14.45 4.58
CA GLU A 88 3.31 14.54 5.63
C GLU A 88 4.19 13.29 5.68
N ILE A 89 3.58 12.11 5.52
CA ILE A 89 4.29 10.82 5.51
C ILE A 89 5.18 10.71 4.27
N VAL A 90 4.67 11.03 3.08
CA VAL A 90 5.45 11.00 1.84
C VAL A 90 6.63 11.96 1.94
N ARG A 91 6.39 13.20 2.40
CA ARG A 91 7.46 14.18 2.62
C ARG A 91 8.49 13.67 3.62
N TYR A 92 8.05 13.08 4.73
CA TYR A 92 8.94 12.50 5.74
C TYR A 92 9.81 11.36 5.19
N LEU A 93 9.26 10.50 4.32
CA LEU A 93 10.04 9.44 3.66
C LEU A 93 11.20 10.03 2.85
N TYR A 94 10.95 11.08 2.06
CA TYR A 94 11.98 11.75 1.27
C TYR A 94 12.99 12.54 2.11
N GLU A 95 12.55 13.14 3.23
CA GLU A 95 13.44 13.87 4.13
C GLU A 95 14.36 12.91 4.94
N ARG A 96 13.86 11.74 5.34
CA ARG A 96 14.57 10.79 6.21
C ARG A 96 15.48 9.83 5.45
N PHE A 97 15.12 9.43 4.23
CA PHE A 97 15.86 8.45 3.44
C PHE A 97 16.44 9.13 2.19
N PRO A 98 17.73 9.53 2.19
CA PRO A 98 18.38 10.06 0.99
C PRO A 98 18.63 8.94 -0.03
N TYR A 99 18.45 9.28 -1.31
CA TYR A 99 18.67 8.43 -2.49
C TYR A 99 20.11 7.93 -2.62
#